data_AF-A0A175RAC3-F1
#
_entry.id   AF-A0A175RAC3-F1
#
_cell.length_a   1.000
_cell.length_b   1.000
_cell.length_c   1.000
_cell.angle_alpha   90.00
_cell.angle_beta   90.00
_cell.angle_gamma   90.00
#
_symmetry.space_group_name_H-M   'P 1'
#
loop_
_entity.id
_entity.type
_entity.pdbx_description
1 polymer ?
#
loop_
_entity_poly.entity_id
_entity_poly.type
_entity_poly.pdbx_seq_one_letter_code
_entity_poly.pdbx_strand_id
1 'polypeptide(L)'
;MASVNTNAAALTALRTLQATNQQLETTQARISTGYKIGEAKDNAAYWAISTTLKSDNKSLSTVKDALGLGAATVDTAYQGLNKAKDVLDEIKSKLTAATQNGVNRDTIQAEIKQLQDQLKSIASSSIFSGENWLSVDSSLNGYSAQKSVVAS
;
A
#
# COMPACT_ATOMS: atom_id res chain seq x y z
N MET A 1 4.87 73.99 -6.77
CA MET A 1 6.04 74.22 -7.65
C MET A 1 6.45 72.88 -8.24
N ALA A 2 6.22 72.68 -9.54
CA ALA A 2 6.72 71.52 -10.26
C ALA A 2 8.18 71.82 -10.67
N SER A 3 9.12 71.08 -10.11
CA SER A 3 10.53 71.12 -10.49
C SER A 3 10.69 70.45 -11.86
N VAL A 4 11.33 71.11 -12.82
CA VAL A 4 11.68 70.54 -14.14
C VAL A 4 12.64 69.34 -14.01
N ASN A 5 13.41 69.29 -12.91
CA ASN A 5 14.40 68.24 -12.63
C ASN A 5 13.82 67.04 -11.86
N THR A 6 12.66 67.19 -11.22
CA THR A 6 12.01 66.12 -10.42
C THR A 6 10.51 66.15 -10.65
N ASN A 7 10.07 65.39 -11.66
CA ASN A 7 8.66 65.24 -11.99
C ASN A 7 7.97 64.29 -10.99
N ALA A 8 7.35 64.87 -9.96
CA ALA A 8 6.64 64.12 -8.93
C ALA A 8 5.47 63.27 -9.48
N ALA A 9 4.81 63.71 -10.56
CA ALA A 9 3.74 62.95 -11.20
C ALA A 9 4.30 61.70 -11.90
N ALA A 10 5.43 61.83 -12.62
CA ALA A 10 6.11 60.71 -13.26
C ALA A 10 6.67 59.71 -12.24
N LEU A 11 7.23 60.18 -11.12
CA LEU A 11 7.70 59.31 -10.03
C LEU A 11 6.54 58.54 -9.37
N THR A 12 5.38 59.18 -9.22
CA THR A 12 4.18 58.52 -8.69
C THR A 12 3.65 57.46 -9.66
N ALA A 13 3.57 57.79 -10.96
CA ALA A 13 3.20 56.85 -12.00
C ALA A 13 4.16 55.64 -12.06
N LEU A 14 5.47 55.88 -11.92
CA LEU A 14 6.48 54.82 -11.89
C LEU A 14 6.29 53.89 -10.68
N ARG A 15 6.03 54.43 -9.48
CA ARG A 15 5.74 53.60 -8.30
C ARG A 15 4.48 52.77 -8.47
N THR A 16 3.42 53.34 -9.04
CA THR A 16 2.18 52.61 -9.34
C THR A 16 2.45 51.49 -10.35
N LEU A 17 3.20 51.77 -11.42
CA LEU A 17 3.58 50.75 -12.41
C LEU A 17 4.43 49.64 -11.79
N GLN A 18 5.39 49.97 -10.94
CA GLN A 18 6.20 48.99 -10.21
C GLN A 18 5.33 48.11 -9.30
N ALA A 19 4.36 48.69 -8.59
CA ALA A 19 3.43 47.95 -7.76
C ALA A 19 2.52 47.02 -8.60
N THR A 20 2.02 47.50 -9.75
CA THR A 20 1.22 46.67 -10.67
C THR A 20 2.04 45.53 -11.26
N ASN A 21 3.29 45.76 -11.65
CA ASN A 21 4.18 44.71 -12.15
C ASN A 21 4.48 43.64 -11.09
N GLN A 22 4.72 44.03 -9.83
CA GLN A 22 4.90 43.07 -8.73
C GLN A 22 3.64 42.22 -8.48
N GLN A 23 2.44 42.82 -8.56
CA GLN A 23 1.17 42.10 -8.44
C GLN A 23 0.94 41.15 -9.62
N LEU A 24 1.30 41.56 -10.83
CA LEU A 24 1.22 40.73 -12.03
C LEU A 24 2.15 39.50 -11.92
N GLU A 25 3.39 39.71 -11.51
CA GLU A 25 4.38 38.64 -11.30
C GLU A 25 3.91 37.62 -10.26
N THR A 26 3.35 38.11 -9.14
CA THR A 26 2.75 37.24 -8.11
C THR A 26 1.58 36.43 -8.67
N THR A 27 0.70 37.06 -9.45
CA THR A 27 -0.44 36.39 -10.06
C THR A 27 0.02 35.34 -11.07
N GLN A 28 1.03 35.66 -11.87
CA GLN A 28 1.60 34.74 -12.84
C GLN A 28 2.27 33.55 -12.17
N ALA A 29 2.98 33.75 -11.05
CA ALA A 29 3.55 32.66 -10.25
C ALA A 29 2.45 31.73 -9.68
N ARG A 30 1.33 32.28 -9.20
CA ARG A 30 0.19 31.49 -8.73
C ARG A 30 -0.49 30.72 -9.87
N ILE A 31 -0.63 31.32 -11.05
CA ILE A 31 -1.16 30.62 -12.24
C ILE A 31 -0.21 29.50 -12.65
N SER A 32 1.10 29.74 -12.65
CA SER A 32 2.10 28.75 -13.06
C SER A 32 2.21 27.58 -12.09
N THR A 33 2.07 27.82 -10.79
CA THR A 33 2.17 26.78 -9.75
C THR A 33 0.84 26.13 -9.42
N GLY A 34 -0.27 26.80 -9.73
CA GLY A 34 -1.62 26.43 -9.28
C GLY A 34 -1.86 26.62 -7.77
N TYR A 35 -0.86 27.08 -7.01
CA TYR A 35 -0.97 27.25 -5.57
C TYR A 35 -1.35 28.68 -5.23
N LYS A 36 -2.41 28.84 -4.41
CA LYS A 36 -2.77 30.14 -3.84
C LYS A 36 -1.71 30.66 -2.86
N ILE A 37 -1.03 29.75 -2.15
CA ILE A 37 0.05 30.00 -1.20
C ILE A 37 1.18 29.05 -1.57
N GLY A 38 2.20 29.57 -2.27
CA GLY A 38 3.33 28.77 -2.75
C GLY A 38 4.51 28.77 -1.76
N GLU A 39 4.73 29.92 -1.11
CA GLU A 39 5.86 30.13 -0.21
C GLU A 39 5.42 30.44 1.21
N ALA A 40 6.29 30.14 2.19
CA ALA A 40 6.07 30.48 3.59
C ALA A 40 5.94 32.01 3.82
N LYS A 41 6.47 32.82 2.90
CA LYS A 41 6.38 34.29 2.93
C LYS A 41 4.96 34.80 2.65
N ASP A 42 4.17 34.09 1.85
CA ASP A 42 2.80 34.47 1.52
C ASP A 42 1.87 34.30 2.72
N ASN A 43 1.99 33.15 3.41
CA ASN A 43 1.28 32.87 4.65
C ASN A 43 1.93 31.69 5.39
N ALA A 44 2.75 31.98 6.39
CA ALA A 44 3.51 30.97 7.12
C ALA A 44 2.61 29.92 7.81
N ALA A 45 1.46 30.33 8.37
CA ALA A 45 0.57 29.43 9.09
C ALA A 45 -0.11 28.42 8.14
N TYR A 46 -0.71 28.90 7.04
CA TYR A 46 -1.35 28.02 6.07
C TYR A 46 -0.34 27.18 5.29
N TRP A 47 0.85 27.73 5.02
CA TRP A 47 1.94 26.98 4.38
C TRP A 47 2.45 25.85 5.28
N ALA A 48 2.58 26.09 6.59
CA ALA A 48 2.96 25.04 7.54
C ALA A 48 1.90 23.93 7.61
N ILE A 49 0.61 24.29 7.74
CA ILE A 49 -0.49 23.30 7.74
C ILE A 49 -0.51 22.51 6.43
N SER A 50 -0.40 23.17 5.27
CA SER A 50 -0.43 22.49 3.98
C SER A 50 0.77 21.57 3.79
N THR A 51 1.95 21.95 4.28
CA THR A 51 3.15 21.12 4.24
C THR A 51 3.00 19.89 5.13
N THR A 52 2.47 20.04 6.34
CA THR A 52 2.15 18.91 7.22
C THR A 52 1.14 17.97 6.56
N LEU A 53 0.05 18.50 6.01
CA LEU A 53 -0.94 17.68 5.29
C LEU A 53 -0.35 16.97 4.08
N LYS A 54 0.60 17.59 3.36
CA LYS A 54 1.30 16.97 2.22
C LYS A 54 2.22 15.85 2.69
N SER A 55 2.89 16.02 3.83
CA SER A 55 3.68 14.98 4.48
C SER A 55 2.80 13.81 4.93
N ASP A 56 1.69 14.11 5.60
CA ASP A 56 0.72 13.10 6.05
C ASP A 56 0.13 12.35 4.88
N ASN A 57 -0.20 13.03 3.78
CA ASN A 57 -0.70 12.38 2.57
C ASN A 57 0.31 11.41 1.97
N LYS A 58 1.60 11.77 1.97
CA LYS A 58 2.67 10.87 1.52
C LYS A 58 2.79 9.66 2.44
N SER A 59 2.74 9.86 3.75
CA SER A 59 2.74 8.78 4.74
C SER A 59 1.55 7.83 4.56
N LEU A 60 0.34 8.39 4.43
CA LEU A 60 -0.89 7.64 4.17
C LEU A 60 -0.84 6.87 2.85
N SER A 61 -0.20 7.42 1.80
CA SER A 61 0.02 6.69 0.55
C SER A 61 0.87 5.45 0.78
N THR A 62 1.96 5.54 1.55
CA THR A 62 2.79 4.38 1.89
C THR A 62 2.01 3.36 2.74
N VAL A 63 1.19 3.81 3.69
CA VAL A 63 0.32 2.92 4.47
C VAL A 63 -0.70 2.22 3.56
N LYS A 64 -1.28 2.93 2.59
CA LYS A 64 -2.21 2.35 1.62
C LYS A 64 -1.53 1.27 0.76
N ASP A 65 -0.31 1.52 0.30
CA ASP A 65 0.47 0.55 -0.46
C ASP A 65 0.79 -0.70 0.39
N ALA A 66 1.15 -0.50 1.66
CA ALA A 66 1.37 -1.59 2.61
C ALA A 66 0.09 -2.41 2.87
N LEU A 67 -1.05 -1.76 3.05
CA LEU A 67 -2.36 -2.43 3.17
C LEU A 67 -2.72 -3.20 1.89
N GLY A 68 -2.41 -2.66 0.71
CA GLY A 68 -2.62 -3.33 -0.57
C GLY A 68 -1.78 -4.60 -0.71
N LEU A 69 -0.50 -4.53 -0.34
CA LEU A 69 0.37 -5.71 -0.27
C LEU A 69 -0.16 -6.73 0.75
N GLY A 70 -0.69 -6.23 1.86
CA GLY A 70 -1.29 -7.05 2.89
C GLY A 70 -2.54 -7.79 2.43
N ALA A 71 -3.43 -7.11 1.71
CA ALA A 71 -4.61 -7.73 1.12
C ALA A 71 -4.23 -8.83 0.12
N ALA A 72 -3.23 -8.58 -0.74
CA ALA A 72 -2.73 -9.58 -1.70
C ALA A 72 -2.12 -10.82 -1.00
N THR A 73 -1.45 -10.60 0.13
CA THR A 73 -0.92 -11.66 0.99
C THR A 73 -2.03 -12.55 1.53
N VAL A 74 -3.06 -11.94 2.12
CA VAL A 74 -4.22 -12.66 2.67
C VAL A 74 -4.98 -13.38 1.58
N ASP A 75 -5.15 -12.79 0.41
CA ASP A 75 -5.82 -13.43 -0.71
C ASP A 75 -5.06 -14.67 -1.20
N THR A 76 -3.73 -14.59 -1.29
CA THR A 76 -2.88 -15.75 -1.63
C THR A 76 -3.03 -16.87 -0.61
N ALA A 77 -3.03 -16.53 0.69
CA ALA A 77 -3.25 -17.50 1.76
C ALA A 77 -4.66 -18.10 1.69
N TYR A 78 -5.68 -17.29 1.43
CA TYR A 78 -7.07 -17.73 1.31
C TYR A 78 -7.28 -18.68 0.13
N GLN A 79 -6.70 -18.37 -1.03
CA GLN A 79 -6.71 -19.26 -2.19
C GLN A 79 -5.99 -20.59 -1.90
N GLY A 80 -4.84 -20.54 -1.24
CA GLY A 80 -4.10 -21.74 -0.81
C GLY A 80 -4.92 -22.62 0.16
N LEU A 81 -5.62 -22.00 1.11
CA LEU A 81 -6.52 -22.69 2.04
C LEU A 81 -7.73 -23.32 1.33
N ASN A 82 -8.31 -22.65 0.34
CA ASN A 82 -9.38 -23.23 -0.46
C ASN A 82 -8.91 -24.48 -1.22
N LYS A 83 -7.71 -24.45 -1.81
CA LYS A 83 -7.11 -25.64 -2.44
C LYS A 83 -6.83 -26.74 -1.43
N ALA A 84 -6.36 -26.39 -0.24
CA ALA A 84 -6.17 -27.36 0.84
C ALA A 84 -7.49 -28.02 1.28
N LYS A 85 -8.58 -27.25 1.34
CA LYS A 85 -9.92 -27.76 1.63
C LYS A 85 -10.38 -28.75 0.55
N ASP A 86 -10.22 -28.44 -0.73
CA ASP A 86 -10.61 -29.33 -1.84
C ASP A 86 -9.90 -30.70 -1.72
N VAL A 87 -8.60 -30.69 -1.41
CA VAL A 87 -7.80 -31.92 -1.21
C VAL A 87 -8.28 -32.69 0.04
N LEU A 88 -8.64 -32.00 1.12
CA LEU A 88 -9.21 -32.64 2.32
C LEU A 88 -10.56 -33.29 2.06
N ASP A 89 -11.42 -32.66 1.25
CA ASP A 89 -12.70 -33.22 0.84
C ASP A 89 -12.49 -34.50 -0.01
N GLU A 90 -11.47 -34.53 -0.87
CA GLU A 90 -11.06 -35.73 -1.62
C GLU A 90 -10.55 -36.85 -0.70
N ILE A 91 -9.68 -36.53 0.26
CA ILE A 91 -9.21 -37.49 1.28
C ILE A 91 -10.40 -38.10 2.04
N LYS A 92 -11.37 -37.26 2.46
CA LYS A 92 -12.57 -37.72 3.17
C LYS A 92 -13.42 -38.67 2.32
N SER A 93 -13.59 -38.37 1.03
CA SER A 93 -14.28 -39.22 0.08
C SER A 93 -13.60 -40.59 -0.04
N LYS A 94 -12.27 -40.62 -0.21
CA LYS A 94 -11.46 -41.84 -0.28
C LYS A 94 -11.52 -42.67 1.00
N LEU A 95 -11.44 -42.03 2.17
CA LEU A 95 -11.63 -42.70 3.46
C LEU A 95 -13.01 -43.33 3.60
N THR A 96 -14.04 -42.65 3.11
CA THR A 96 -15.42 -43.16 3.15
C THR A 96 -15.55 -44.39 2.24
N ALA A 97 -14.95 -44.36 1.04
CA ALA A 97 -14.89 -45.52 0.15
C ALA A 97 -14.14 -46.71 0.77
N ALA A 98 -13.09 -46.47 1.57
CA ALA A 98 -12.34 -47.52 2.27
C ALA A 98 -13.15 -48.27 3.36
N THR A 99 -14.28 -47.72 3.81
CA THR A 99 -15.18 -48.38 4.78
C THR A 99 -16.06 -49.46 4.16
N GLN A 100 -16.19 -49.50 2.83
CA GLN A 100 -16.96 -50.54 2.14
C GLN A 100 -16.21 -51.89 2.15
N ASN A 101 -16.98 -52.99 2.31
CA ASN A 101 -16.43 -54.35 2.27
C ASN A 101 -16.06 -54.74 0.83
N GLY A 102 -14.85 -55.29 0.65
CA GLY A 102 -14.33 -55.74 -0.65
C GLY A 102 -13.35 -54.78 -1.34
N VAL A 103 -13.00 -53.66 -0.70
CA VAL A 103 -12.10 -52.64 -1.26
C VAL A 103 -10.65 -52.86 -0.81
N ASN A 104 -9.69 -52.67 -1.72
CA ASN A 104 -8.26 -52.77 -1.42
C ASN A 104 -7.79 -51.54 -0.63
N ARG A 105 -7.70 -51.70 0.69
CA ARG A 105 -7.32 -50.64 1.63
C ARG A 105 -5.88 -50.14 1.42
N ASP A 106 -4.98 -50.99 0.93
CA ASP A 106 -3.57 -50.61 0.71
C ASP A 106 -3.43 -49.62 -0.45
N THR A 107 -4.22 -49.82 -1.53
CA THR A 107 -4.24 -48.89 -2.67
C THR A 107 -4.84 -47.54 -2.28
N ILE A 108 -5.93 -47.54 -1.51
CA ILE A 108 -6.52 -46.29 -1.01
C ILE A 108 -5.57 -45.57 -0.05
N GLN A 109 -4.86 -46.29 0.81
CA GLN A 109 -3.88 -45.69 1.70
C GLN A 109 -2.72 -45.04 0.92
N ALA A 110 -2.28 -45.64 -0.19
CA ALA A 110 -1.28 -45.04 -1.07
C ALA A 110 -1.79 -43.75 -1.73
N GLU A 111 -3.04 -43.72 -2.21
CA GLU A 111 -3.67 -42.50 -2.76
C GLU A 111 -3.82 -41.41 -1.69
N ILE A 112 -4.26 -41.76 -0.48
CA ILE A 112 -4.36 -40.81 0.64
C ILE A 112 -2.99 -40.22 0.98
N LYS A 113 -1.94 -41.05 0.96
CA LYS A 113 -0.57 -40.56 1.20
C LYS A 113 -0.14 -39.56 0.12
N GLN A 114 -0.46 -39.81 -1.14
CA GLN A 114 -0.18 -38.88 -2.23
C GLN A 114 -0.96 -37.56 -2.07
N LEU A 115 -2.24 -37.62 -1.67
CA LEU A 115 -3.04 -36.42 -1.39
C LEU A 115 -2.50 -35.64 -0.18
N GLN A 116 -1.99 -36.31 0.85
CA GLN A 116 -1.31 -35.67 1.98
C GLN A 116 -0.01 -34.96 1.55
N ASP A 117 0.77 -35.58 0.66
CA ASP A 117 1.99 -34.96 0.14
C ASP A 117 1.66 -33.77 -0.80
N GLN A 118 0.57 -33.85 -1.57
CA GLN A 118 0.04 -32.73 -2.33
C GLN A 118 -0.43 -31.59 -1.42
N LEU A 119 -1.10 -31.89 -0.30
CA LEU A 119 -1.49 -30.90 0.71
C LEU A 119 -0.27 -30.17 1.29
N LYS A 120 0.80 -30.91 1.63
CA LYS A 120 2.08 -30.33 2.07
C LYS A 120 2.71 -29.47 0.98
N SER A 121 2.65 -29.90 -0.28
CA SER A 121 3.14 -29.12 -1.41
C SER A 121 2.39 -27.80 -1.55
N ILE A 122 1.05 -27.82 -1.46
CA ILE A 122 0.20 -26.61 -1.51
C ILE A 122 0.61 -25.66 -0.37
N ALA A 123 0.68 -26.17 0.87
CA ALA A 123 1.12 -25.39 2.02
C ALA A 123 2.53 -24.82 1.84
N SER A 124 3.47 -25.58 1.26
CA SER A 124 4.83 -25.11 0.98
C SER A 124 4.91 -24.08 -0.15
N SER A 125 3.95 -24.08 -1.08
CA SER A 125 3.90 -23.21 -2.25
C SER A 125 3.16 -21.90 -2.03
N SER A 126 2.42 -21.75 -0.92
CA SER A 126 1.75 -20.49 -0.53
C SER A 126 2.74 -19.47 0.04
N ILE A 127 3.70 -19.11 -0.81
CA ILE A 127 4.75 -18.13 -0.56
C ILE A 127 4.31 -16.81 -1.18
N PHE A 128 4.27 -15.76 -0.37
CA PHE A 128 4.04 -14.40 -0.84
C PHE A 128 5.13 -13.48 -0.28
N SER A 129 5.78 -12.70 -1.15
CA SER A 129 6.93 -11.85 -0.81
C SER A 129 8.11 -12.59 -0.14
N GLY A 130 8.35 -13.84 -0.55
CA GLY A 130 9.46 -14.66 -0.04
C GLY A 130 9.17 -15.36 1.30
N GLU A 131 7.98 -15.17 1.85
CA GLU A 131 7.57 -15.77 3.12
C GLU A 131 6.39 -16.72 2.92
N ASN A 132 6.43 -17.87 3.60
CA ASN A 132 5.34 -18.83 3.58
C ASN A 132 4.30 -18.48 4.66
N TRP A 133 3.02 -18.42 4.26
CA TRP A 133 1.91 -18.05 5.13
C TRP A 133 1.08 -19.23 5.63
N LEU A 134 1.28 -20.43 5.07
CA LEU A 134 0.52 -21.64 5.42
C LEU A 134 1.37 -22.74 6.05
N SER A 135 2.64 -22.86 5.63
CA SER A 135 3.62 -23.75 6.25
C SER A 135 4.51 -22.91 7.14
N VAL A 136 4.29 -23.02 8.45
CA VAL A 136 5.13 -22.38 9.46
C VAL A 136 5.59 -23.46 10.42
N ASP A 137 6.91 -23.62 10.55
CA ASP A 137 7.49 -24.54 11.51
C ASP A 137 7.56 -23.87 12.89
N SER A 138 6.70 -24.33 13.80
CA SER A 138 6.59 -23.82 15.17
C SER A 138 7.76 -24.25 16.08
N SER A 139 8.66 -25.11 15.58
CA SER A 139 9.84 -25.59 16.32
C SER A 139 11.12 -24.78 16.05
N LEU A 140 11.10 -23.86 15.07
CA LEU A 140 12.24 -23.02 14.73
C LEU A 140 12.44 -21.87 15.75
N ASN A 141 13.69 -21.68 16.19
CA ASN A 141 14.11 -20.54 17.01
C ASN A 141 13.97 -19.23 16.21
N GLY A 142 12.81 -18.60 16.29
CA GLY A 142 12.41 -17.43 15.49
C GLY A 142 10.94 -17.44 15.05
N TYR A 143 10.17 -18.48 15.42
CA TYR A 143 8.74 -18.57 15.14
C TYR A 143 7.97 -17.40 15.77
N SER A 144 7.43 -16.52 14.92
CA SER A 144 6.44 -15.53 15.33
C SER A 144 5.05 -16.10 15.07
N ALA A 145 4.31 -16.41 16.15
CA ALA A 145 2.93 -16.88 16.07
C ALA A 145 1.97 -15.84 15.48
N GLN A 146 2.37 -14.56 15.53
CA GLN A 146 1.63 -13.43 14.97
C GLN A 146 2.51 -12.74 13.95
N LYS A 147 2.11 -12.80 12.68
CA LYS A 147 2.81 -12.11 11.60
C LYS A 147 1.96 -10.95 11.14
N SER A 148 2.44 -9.73 11.39
CA SER A 148 1.70 -8.54 10.94
C SER A 148 1.84 -8.42 9.44
N VAL A 149 0.69 -8.47 8.77
CA VAL A 149 0.56 -8.34 7.32
C VAL A 149 0.81 -6.89 6.87
N VAL A 150 0.73 -5.94 7.81
CA VAL A 150 1.11 -4.53 7.64
C VAL A 150 2.14 -4.16 8.69
N ALA A 151 3.30 -3.66 8.26
CA ALA A 151 4.26 -3.04 9.16
C ALA A 151 3.57 -1.83 9.83
N SER A 152 3.50 -1.87 11.16
CA SER A 152 3.21 -0.69 11.99
C SER A 152 4.48 0.14 12.13
#